data_AF-A0A3D9V5S3-F1
#
_entry.id   AF-A0A3D9V5S3-F1
#
_cell.length_a   1.000
_cell.length_b   1.000
_cell.length_c   1.000
_cell.angle_alpha   90.00
_cell.angle_beta   90.00
_cell.angle_gamma   90.00
#
_symmetry.space_group_name_H-M   'P 1'
#
loop_
_entity.id
_entity.type
_entity.pdbx_description
1 polymer ?
#
loop_
_entity_poly.entity_id
_entity_poly.type
_entity_poly.pdbx_seq_one_letter_code
_entity_poly.pdbx_strand_id
1 'polypeptide(L)'
;MQWDEPEESSETITATDDTGCVQVTMDPSSGRVVDFRLSALWRDKVGVAGFTDALASAVTKARLSYLEAVTTKPGDRDQSTPSVLSAEDWERLPLGQQLAALGRLTDLLDAVTTEAAHVLQCGQPNPTVDYAGSDPRHVVRITLNVSGALVRLTIAEDWLAGASTARVVQAVKDAFESAYASLDSAHEPALATATPAADRVLALASNPQVLRGWLRQEEH
;
A
#
# COMPACT_ATOMS: atom_id res chain seq x y z
N MET A 1 31.80 -21.66 18.60
CA MET A 1 30.82 -22.16 17.62
C MET A 1 29.59 -21.29 17.75
N GLN A 2 29.52 -20.26 16.92
CA GLN A 2 28.40 -19.34 16.82
C GLN A 2 27.37 -20.05 15.94
N TRP A 3 26.17 -20.27 16.45
CA TRP A 3 25.08 -20.84 15.68
C TRP A 3 24.58 -19.73 14.76
N ASP A 4 24.74 -19.90 13.44
CA ASP A 4 24.01 -19.13 12.45
C ASP A 4 22.52 -19.37 12.72
N GLU A 5 21.82 -18.33 13.18
CA GLU A 5 20.37 -18.34 13.18
C GLU A 5 19.94 -18.49 11.72
N PRO A 6 19.01 -19.42 11.39
CA PRO A 6 18.50 -19.53 10.04
C PRO A 6 17.85 -18.20 9.67
N GLU A 7 18.35 -17.55 8.61
CA GLU A 7 17.68 -16.40 8.00
C GLU A 7 16.22 -16.81 7.78
N GLU A 8 15.31 -16.25 8.58
CA GLU A 8 13.88 -16.31 8.29
C GLU A 8 13.73 -15.84 6.86
N SER A 9 13.42 -16.80 5.98
CA SER A 9 13.23 -16.55 4.56
C SER A 9 12.03 -15.62 4.46
N SER A 10 12.31 -14.32 4.42
CA SER A 10 11.30 -13.28 4.36
C SER A 10 10.42 -13.60 3.17
N GLU A 11 9.15 -13.88 3.45
CA GLU A 11 8.20 -14.40 2.48
C GLU A 11 7.94 -13.32 1.42
N THR A 12 8.64 -13.37 0.30
CA THR A 12 8.48 -12.36 -0.76
C THR A 12 7.27 -12.66 -1.63
N ILE A 13 6.59 -11.61 -2.09
CA ILE A 13 5.49 -11.74 -3.04
C ILE A 13 6.05 -11.55 -4.44
N THR A 14 5.89 -12.56 -5.30
CA THR A 14 6.37 -12.50 -6.68
C THR A 14 5.21 -12.58 -7.66
N ALA A 15 5.27 -11.79 -8.72
CA ALA A 15 4.34 -11.91 -9.84
C ALA A 15 5.05 -11.71 -11.17
N THR A 16 4.46 -12.29 -12.21
CA THR A 16 4.98 -12.26 -13.57
C THR A 16 3.90 -11.71 -14.50
N ASP A 17 4.29 -10.96 -15.51
CA ASP A 17 3.39 -10.53 -16.58
C ASP A 17 2.84 -11.73 -17.38
N ASP A 18 1.80 -11.50 -18.20
CA ASP A 18 1.15 -12.58 -18.98
C ASP A 18 2.08 -13.25 -20.01
N THR A 19 3.14 -12.59 -20.45
CA THR A 19 4.07 -13.11 -21.45
C THR A 19 5.24 -13.92 -20.84
N GLY A 20 5.38 -13.86 -19.51
CA GLY A 20 6.47 -14.50 -18.79
C GLY A 20 7.82 -13.81 -19.00
N CYS A 21 7.85 -12.56 -19.46
CA CYS A 21 9.08 -11.83 -19.75
C CYS A 21 9.58 -11.04 -18.54
N VAL A 22 8.66 -10.57 -17.70
CA VAL A 22 8.90 -9.64 -16.62
C VAL A 22 8.40 -10.24 -15.31
N GLN A 23 9.30 -10.36 -14.33
CA GLN A 23 8.96 -10.78 -12.97
C GLN A 23 9.34 -9.68 -11.98
N VAL A 24 8.42 -9.38 -11.07
CA VAL A 24 8.57 -8.37 -10.02
C VAL A 24 8.43 -9.07 -8.67
N THR A 25 9.31 -8.71 -7.74
CA THR A 25 9.27 -9.17 -6.35
C THR A 25 9.00 -7.98 -5.45
N MET A 26 8.05 -8.13 -4.53
CA MET A 26 7.69 -7.12 -3.54
C MET A 26 7.98 -7.60 -2.12
N ASP A 27 8.42 -6.67 -1.28
CA ASP A 27 8.53 -6.90 0.16
C ASP A 27 7.12 -6.88 0.80
N PRO A 28 6.72 -7.95 1.51
CA PRO A 28 5.41 -8.03 2.16
C PRO A 28 5.22 -7.03 3.30
N SER A 29 6.29 -6.44 3.83
CA SER A 29 6.21 -5.52 4.97
C SER A 29 5.90 -4.10 4.47
N SER A 30 6.64 -3.64 3.47
CA SER A 30 6.51 -2.29 2.93
C SER A 30 5.60 -2.18 1.70
N GLY A 31 5.30 -3.30 1.03
CA GLY A 31 4.60 -3.30 -0.25
C GLY A 31 5.40 -2.60 -1.35
N ARG A 32 6.74 -2.57 -1.26
CA ARG A 32 7.65 -1.98 -2.25
C ARG A 32 8.23 -3.03 -3.17
N VAL A 33 8.55 -2.64 -4.40
CA VAL A 33 9.33 -3.47 -5.32
C VAL A 33 10.77 -3.57 -4.83
N VAL A 34 11.27 -4.79 -4.59
CA VAL A 34 12.63 -5.07 -4.09
C VAL A 34 13.51 -5.84 -5.07
N ASP A 35 12.90 -6.61 -5.98
CA ASP A 35 13.64 -7.25 -7.07
C ASP A 35 12.87 -7.19 -8.39
N PHE A 36 13.63 -7.25 -9.47
CA PHE A 36 13.16 -7.15 -10.83
C PHE A 36 13.98 -8.08 -11.73
N ARG A 37 13.30 -8.97 -12.44
CA ARG A 37 13.93 -9.92 -13.37
C ARG A 37 13.31 -9.80 -14.75
N LEU A 38 14.18 -9.86 -15.75
CA LEU A 38 13.82 -9.72 -17.15
C LEU A 38 14.39 -10.90 -17.95
N SER A 39 13.51 -11.64 -18.61
CA SER A 39 13.86 -12.77 -19.49
C SER A 39 14.77 -12.31 -20.62
N ALA A 40 15.80 -13.09 -20.98
CA ALA A 40 16.67 -12.75 -22.11
C ALA A 40 15.93 -12.64 -23.46
N LEU A 41 14.77 -13.30 -23.59
CA LEU A 41 13.94 -13.34 -24.79
C LEU A 41 12.87 -12.25 -24.84
N TRP A 42 12.89 -11.28 -23.91
CA TRP A 42 11.84 -10.26 -23.82
C TRP A 42 11.66 -9.48 -25.13
N ARG A 43 12.76 -9.17 -25.82
CA ARG A 43 12.71 -8.46 -27.12
C ARG A 43 11.95 -9.25 -28.18
N ASP A 44 12.20 -10.56 -28.25
CA ASP A 44 11.58 -11.41 -29.27
C ASP A 44 10.10 -11.64 -28.97
N LYS A 45 9.73 -11.65 -27.68
CA LYS A 45 8.37 -11.94 -27.22
C LYS A 45 7.45 -10.72 -27.19
N VAL A 46 7.92 -9.60 -26.64
CA VAL A 46 7.09 -8.39 -26.43
C VAL A 46 7.59 -7.18 -27.21
N GLY A 47 8.84 -7.19 -27.68
CA GLY A 47 9.44 -6.06 -28.36
C GLY A 47 9.65 -4.85 -27.45
N VAL A 48 10.22 -3.78 -28.03
CA VAL A 48 10.46 -2.51 -27.34
C VAL A 48 9.13 -1.86 -26.93
N ALA A 49 8.16 -1.83 -27.84
CA ALA A 49 6.86 -1.20 -27.60
C ALA A 49 6.04 -1.90 -26.50
N GLY A 50 6.07 -3.24 -26.44
CA GLY A 50 5.29 -4.01 -25.47
C GLY A 50 5.94 -4.15 -24.10
N PHE A 51 7.21 -3.75 -23.93
CA PHE A 51 7.92 -3.89 -22.66
C PHE A 51 7.29 -3.06 -21.53
N THR A 52 6.86 -1.84 -21.82
CA THR A 52 6.23 -0.95 -20.83
C THR A 52 4.96 -1.56 -20.26
N ASP A 53 4.12 -2.14 -21.12
CA ASP A 53 2.87 -2.80 -20.72
C ASP A 53 3.12 -4.08 -19.93
N ALA A 54 4.09 -4.89 -20.36
CA ALA A 54 4.50 -6.09 -19.62
C ALA A 54 5.01 -5.74 -18.21
N LEU A 55 5.82 -4.68 -18.09
CA LEU A 55 6.30 -4.20 -16.79
C LEU A 55 5.16 -3.69 -15.92
N ALA A 56 4.28 -2.85 -16.44
CA ALA A 56 3.14 -2.34 -15.69
C ALA A 56 2.20 -3.47 -15.22
N SER A 57 1.98 -4.49 -16.06
CA SER A 57 1.18 -5.67 -15.72
C SER A 57 1.81 -6.48 -14.58
N ALA A 58 3.11 -6.79 -14.65
CA ALA A 58 3.81 -7.52 -13.58
C ALA A 58 3.75 -6.77 -12.24
N VAL A 59 4.00 -5.45 -12.24
CA VAL A 59 3.94 -4.62 -11.03
C VAL A 59 2.51 -4.59 -10.45
N THR A 60 1.51 -4.43 -11.30
CA THR A 60 0.10 -4.41 -10.88
C THR A 60 -0.31 -5.73 -10.26
N LYS A 61 0.06 -6.86 -10.89
CA LYS A 61 -0.21 -8.20 -10.35
C LYS A 61 0.49 -8.43 -9.01
N ALA A 62 1.77 -8.06 -8.90
CA ALA A 62 2.51 -8.18 -7.65
C ALA A 62 1.82 -7.37 -6.54
N ARG A 63 1.34 -6.17 -6.86
CA ARG A 63 0.61 -5.32 -5.92
C ARG A 63 -0.73 -5.91 -5.51
N LEU A 64 -1.48 -6.50 -6.44
CA LEU A 64 -2.75 -7.18 -6.12
C LEU A 64 -2.51 -8.38 -5.19
N SER A 65 -1.51 -9.22 -5.50
CA SER A 65 -1.12 -10.34 -4.63
C SER A 65 -0.65 -9.88 -3.26
N TYR A 66 0.01 -8.72 -3.17
CA TYR A 66 0.35 -8.09 -1.90
C TYR A 66 -0.90 -7.68 -1.11
N LEU A 67 -1.85 -7.00 -1.73
CA LEU A 67 -3.09 -6.60 -1.07
C LEU A 67 -3.90 -7.82 -0.62
N GLU A 68 -3.94 -8.88 -1.43
CA GLU A 68 -4.54 -10.15 -1.05
C GLU A 68 -3.82 -10.77 0.15
N ALA A 69 -2.49 -10.85 0.15
CA ALA A 69 -1.72 -11.39 1.27
C ALA A 69 -1.93 -10.60 2.57
N VAL A 70 -1.94 -9.27 2.50
CA VAL A 70 -2.19 -8.39 3.66
C VAL A 70 -3.62 -8.52 4.18
N THR A 71 -4.60 -8.71 3.30
CA THR A 71 -6.02 -8.86 3.70
C THR A 71 -6.36 -10.26 4.17
N THR A 72 -5.65 -11.29 3.69
CA THR A 72 -5.95 -12.70 3.98
C THR A 72 -5.13 -13.30 5.11
N LYS A 73 -3.99 -12.73 5.54
CA LYS A 73 -3.13 -13.32 6.59
C LYS A 73 -3.94 -13.59 7.88
N PRO A 74 -4.32 -14.85 8.19
CA PRO A 74 -5.26 -15.16 9.27
C PRO A 74 -4.61 -15.15 10.67
N GLY A 75 -3.41 -14.61 10.82
CA GLY A 75 -2.49 -15.00 11.91
C GLY A 75 -2.18 -13.94 12.97
N ASP A 76 -2.53 -12.66 12.76
CA ASP A 76 -2.25 -11.58 13.73
C ASP A 76 -3.46 -10.68 13.99
N ARG A 77 -4.65 -11.17 13.64
CA ARG A 77 -5.78 -10.90 14.51
C ARG A 77 -5.50 -11.72 15.75
N ASP A 78 -4.89 -11.10 16.76
CA ASP A 78 -5.13 -11.51 18.14
C ASP A 78 -6.61 -11.91 18.20
N GLN A 79 -6.91 -13.19 18.43
CA GLN A 79 -8.29 -13.69 18.45
C GLN A 79 -9.12 -13.01 19.57
N SER A 80 -8.49 -12.13 20.33
CA SER A 80 -9.07 -10.85 20.76
C SER A 80 -9.51 -9.98 19.57
N THR A 81 -10.24 -10.55 18.60
CA THR A 81 -11.23 -9.78 17.86
C THR A 81 -11.91 -8.94 18.94
N PRO A 82 -11.83 -7.59 18.89
CA PRO A 82 -12.61 -6.77 19.81
C PRO A 82 -13.99 -7.39 19.75
N SER A 83 -14.55 -7.85 20.87
CA SER A 83 -15.81 -8.59 20.85
C SER A 83 -16.82 -7.66 20.19
N VAL A 84 -16.97 -7.81 18.88
CA VAL A 84 -18.08 -7.30 18.11
C VAL A 84 -19.21 -7.95 18.84
N LEU A 85 -20.09 -7.13 19.42
CA LEU A 85 -21.29 -7.63 20.08
C LEU A 85 -21.84 -8.71 19.17
N SER A 86 -21.84 -9.95 19.66
CA SER A 86 -22.37 -11.05 18.87
C SER A 86 -23.82 -10.69 18.53
N ALA A 87 -24.37 -11.24 17.45
CA ALA A 87 -25.78 -10.98 17.12
C ALA A 87 -26.69 -11.24 18.33
N GLU A 88 -26.37 -12.26 19.12
CA GLU A 88 -27.07 -12.59 20.36
C GLU A 88 -26.88 -11.55 21.48
N ASP A 89 -25.67 -11.01 21.68
CA ASP A 89 -25.43 -9.97 22.68
C ASP A 89 -26.06 -8.64 22.29
N TRP A 90 -26.12 -8.35 20.99
CA TRP A 90 -26.82 -7.19 20.44
C TRP A 90 -28.32 -7.27 20.71
N GLU A 91 -28.94 -8.42 20.44
CA GLU A 91 -30.37 -8.65 20.68
C GLU A 91 -30.76 -8.58 22.16
N ARG A 92 -29.81 -8.85 23.08
CA ARG A 92 -30.03 -8.75 24.54
C ARG A 92 -29.97 -7.33 25.09
N LEU A 93 -29.44 -6.36 24.33
CA LEU A 93 -29.41 -4.97 24.77
C LEU A 93 -30.84 -4.38 24.77
N PRO A 94 -31.21 -3.58 25.79
CA PRO A 94 -32.43 -2.79 25.72
C PRO A 94 -32.47 -1.93 24.45
N LEU A 95 -33.63 -1.79 23.82
CA LEU A 95 -33.80 -1.07 22.55
C LEU A 95 -33.20 0.35 22.58
N GLY A 96 -33.30 1.05 23.71
CA GLY A 96 -32.68 2.37 23.88
C GLY A 96 -31.15 2.35 23.81
N GLN A 97 -30.50 1.29 24.30
CA GLN A 97 -29.05 1.11 24.21
C GLN A 97 -28.61 0.69 22.80
N GLN A 98 -29.41 -0.14 22.11
CA GLN A 98 -29.17 -0.48 20.70
C GLN A 98 -29.21 0.76 19.81
N LEU A 99 -30.23 1.61 19.96
CA LEU A 99 -30.36 2.86 19.21
C LEU A 99 -29.23 3.85 19.53
N ALA A 100 -28.82 3.96 20.80
CA ALA A 100 -27.71 4.81 21.20
C ALA A 100 -26.35 4.32 20.67
N ALA A 101 -26.16 3.00 20.54
CA ALA A 101 -24.96 2.43 19.94
C ALA A 101 -24.93 2.64 18.41
N LEU A 102 -26.07 2.49 17.74
CA LEU A 102 -26.21 2.82 16.31
C LEU A 102 -25.97 4.30 16.03
N GLY A 103 -26.50 5.20 16.87
CA GLY A 103 -26.25 6.63 16.77
C GLY A 103 -24.76 6.95 16.83
N ARG A 104 -24.06 6.42 17.84
CA ARG A 104 -22.61 6.63 18.01
C ARG A 104 -21.77 6.02 16.88
N LEU A 105 -22.17 4.88 16.33
CA LEU A 105 -21.51 4.32 15.16
C LEU A 105 -21.72 5.19 13.91
N THR A 106 -22.91 5.78 13.78
CA THR A 106 -23.21 6.73 12.70
C THR A 106 -22.41 8.01 12.86
N ASP A 107 -22.29 8.54 14.08
CA ASP A 107 -21.47 9.73 14.38
C ASP A 107 -19.97 9.46 14.12
N LEU A 108 -19.49 8.26 14.44
CA LEU A 108 -18.11 7.86 14.15
C LEU A 108 -17.88 7.72 12.65
N LEU A 109 -18.80 7.09 11.92
CA LEU A 109 -18.75 7.03 10.47
C LEU A 109 -18.79 8.44 9.87
N ASP A 110 -19.66 9.32 10.36
CA ASP A 110 -19.78 10.70 9.89
C ASP A 110 -18.52 11.51 10.19
N ALA A 111 -17.90 11.32 11.36
CA ALA A 111 -16.62 11.93 11.73
C ALA A 111 -15.47 11.38 10.87
N VAL A 112 -15.43 10.08 10.58
CA VAL A 112 -14.43 9.48 9.68
C VAL A 112 -14.64 9.96 8.25
N THR A 113 -15.88 10.03 7.76
CA THR A 113 -16.17 10.54 6.42
C THR A 113 -15.95 12.05 6.34
N THR A 114 -16.19 12.80 7.41
CA THR A 114 -15.94 14.24 7.47
C THR A 114 -14.45 14.54 7.58
N GLU A 115 -13.69 13.77 8.35
CA GLU A 115 -12.22 13.90 8.41
C GLU A 115 -11.60 13.42 7.09
N ALA A 116 -12.06 12.31 6.52
CA ALA A 116 -11.66 11.88 5.19
C ALA A 116 -12.03 12.94 4.14
N ALA A 117 -13.24 13.51 4.21
CA ALA A 117 -13.65 14.60 3.34
C ALA A 117 -12.82 15.86 3.58
N HIS A 118 -12.44 16.18 4.82
CA HIS A 118 -11.62 17.33 5.16
C HIS A 118 -10.18 17.14 4.68
N VAL A 119 -9.60 15.95 4.81
CA VAL A 119 -8.34 15.54 4.17
C VAL A 119 -8.46 15.66 2.64
N LEU A 120 -9.59 15.25 2.06
CA LEU A 120 -9.89 15.38 0.63
C LEU A 120 -10.23 16.82 0.19
N GLN A 121 -10.65 17.72 1.10
CA GLN A 121 -11.19 19.06 0.79
C GLN A 121 -10.18 20.17 1.13
N CYS A 122 -9.29 19.96 2.10
CA CYS A 122 -7.94 20.53 2.09
C CYS A 122 -7.15 20.10 0.83
N GLY A 123 -7.63 19.07 0.12
CA GLY A 123 -7.20 18.60 -1.19
C GLY A 123 -8.16 18.91 -2.36
N GLN A 124 -8.89 20.05 -2.37
CA GLN A 124 -9.47 20.57 -3.63
C GLN A 124 -8.38 20.61 -4.73
N PRO A 125 -8.73 20.32 -6.00
CA PRO A 125 -7.99 19.45 -6.93
C PRO A 125 -6.55 19.91 -7.14
N ASN A 126 -5.68 19.52 -6.22
CA ASN A 126 -4.28 19.35 -6.57
C ASN A 126 -4.22 18.10 -7.45
N PRO A 127 -3.41 18.07 -8.52
CA PRO A 127 -3.14 16.81 -9.22
C PRO A 127 -2.85 15.75 -8.14
N THR A 128 -3.45 14.56 -8.26
CA THR A 128 -3.12 13.39 -7.42
C THR A 128 -1.64 13.48 -7.08
N VAL A 129 -1.31 13.63 -5.78
CA VAL A 129 0.08 13.85 -5.39
C VAL A 129 0.84 12.59 -5.79
N ASP A 130 1.49 12.74 -6.93
CA ASP A 130 2.10 11.69 -7.70
C ASP A 130 3.61 11.85 -7.49
N TYR A 131 4.23 10.80 -6.97
CA TYR A 131 5.64 10.79 -6.62
C TYR A 131 6.41 10.20 -7.78
N ALA A 132 7.13 11.08 -8.47
CA ALA A 132 7.93 10.69 -9.61
C ALA A 132 9.37 10.36 -9.19
N GLY A 133 9.89 9.25 -9.70
CA GLY A 133 11.30 8.90 -9.64
C GLY A 133 11.85 8.64 -11.02
N SER A 134 13.16 8.77 -11.19
CA SER A 134 13.85 8.44 -12.44
C SER A 134 15.21 7.83 -12.16
N ASP A 135 15.69 7.02 -13.08
CA ASP A 135 17.07 6.54 -13.03
C ASP A 135 18.07 7.71 -13.23
N PRO A 136 19.36 7.55 -12.89
CA PRO A 136 20.37 8.62 -13.02
C PRO A 136 20.56 9.16 -14.45
N ARG A 137 20.11 8.44 -15.48
CA ARG A 137 20.18 8.90 -16.88
C ARG A 137 18.86 9.47 -17.39
N HIS A 138 17.81 9.47 -16.57
CA HIS A 138 16.47 9.94 -16.91
C HIS A 138 15.85 9.24 -18.14
N VAL A 139 16.23 7.99 -18.40
CA VAL A 139 15.69 7.17 -19.49
C VAL A 139 14.49 6.33 -19.04
N VAL A 140 14.38 6.04 -17.74
CA VAL A 140 13.21 5.44 -17.10
C VAL A 140 12.65 6.43 -16.09
N ARG A 141 11.35 6.68 -16.18
CA ARG A 141 10.59 7.48 -15.23
C ARG A 141 9.39 6.69 -14.71
N ILE A 142 9.26 6.67 -13.40
CA ILE A 142 8.17 5.99 -12.68
C ILE A 142 7.41 7.04 -11.90
N THR A 143 6.09 6.89 -11.82
CA THR A 143 5.22 7.75 -11.02
C THR A 143 4.33 6.87 -10.18
N LEU A 144 4.35 7.10 -8.88
CA LEU A 144 3.58 6.37 -7.88
C LEU A 144 2.52 7.30 -7.27
N ASN A 145 1.38 6.75 -6.86
CA ASN A 145 0.45 7.50 -6.01
C ASN A 145 0.88 7.43 -4.53
N VAL A 146 0.12 8.09 -3.65
CA VAL A 146 0.32 8.08 -2.19
C VAL A 146 0.36 6.68 -1.55
N SER A 147 -0.26 5.67 -2.17
CA SER A 147 -0.22 4.29 -1.67
C SER A 147 1.02 3.51 -2.11
N GLY A 148 1.89 4.12 -2.94
CA GLY A 148 3.03 3.46 -3.58
C GLY A 148 2.67 2.61 -4.80
N ALA A 149 1.44 2.73 -5.32
CA ALA A 149 1.02 2.00 -6.52
C ALA A 149 1.47 2.74 -7.80
N LEU A 150 1.88 1.98 -8.82
CA LEU A 150 2.33 2.51 -10.11
C LEU A 150 1.17 3.18 -10.86
N VAL A 151 1.31 4.47 -11.15
CA VAL A 151 0.35 5.27 -11.94
C VAL A 151 0.83 5.45 -13.36
N ARG A 152 2.13 5.73 -13.53
CA ARG A 152 2.75 5.96 -14.84
C ARG A 152 4.14 5.39 -14.90
N LEU A 153 4.47 4.83 -16.05
CA LEU A 153 5.79 4.38 -16.43
C LEU A 153 6.11 4.96 -17.80
N THR A 154 7.31 5.49 -17.97
CA THR A 154 7.80 5.98 -19.25
C THR A 154 9.24 5.56 -19.43
N ILE A 155 9.55 5.00 -20.60
CA ILE A 155 10.89 4.52 -20.95
C ILE A 155 11.24 5.09 -22.32
N ALA A 156 12.43 5.67 -22.45
CA ALA A 156 12.94 6.14 -23.74
C ALA A 156 13.14 4.95 -24.69
N GLU A 157 12.30 4.85 -25.73
CA GLU A 157 12.26 3.70 -26.65
C GLU A 157 13.56 3.53 -27.43
N ASP A 158 14.18 4.63 -27.86
CA ASP A 158 15.45 4.67 -28.57
C ASP A 158 16.58 4.08 -27.73
N TRP A 159 16.61 4.41 -26.43
CA TRP A 159 17.53 3.82 -25.48
C TRP A 159 17.23 2.33 -25.25
N LEU A 160 15.96 1.97 -25.07
CA LEU A 160 15.52 0.60 -24.78
C LEU A 160 15.86 -0.37 -25.93
N ALA A 161 15.80 0.09 -27.17
CA ALA A 161 16.20 -0.68 -28.35
C ALA A 161 17.66 -1.17 -28.26
N GLY A 162 18.58 -0.35 -27.75
CA GLY A 162 20.01 -0.66 -27.64
C GLY A 162 20.48 -1.16 -26.26
N ALA A 163 19.67 -1.04 -25.21
CA ALA A 163 20.10 -1.32 -23.84
C ALA A 163 20.25 -2.83 -23.53
N SER A 164 21.34 -3.30 -22.94
CA SER A 164 21.40 -4.71 -22.48
C SER A 164 20.35 -5.00 -21.40
N THR A 165 19.91 -6.26 -21.26
CA THR A 165 18.93 -6.68 -20.24
C THR A 165 19.32 -6.22 -18.83
N ALA A 166 20.59 -6.35 -18.47
CA ALA A 166 21.10 -5.89 -17.18
C ALA A 166 20.97 -4.37 -16.99
N ARG A 167 21.16 -3.57 -18.04
CA ARG A 167 21.00 -2.11 -17.98
C ARG A 167 19.54 -1.70 -17.85
N VAL A 168 18.62 -2.41 -18.51
CA VAL A 168 17.18 -2.21 -18.35
C VAL A 168 16.75 -2.51 -16.92
N VAL A 169 17.17 -3.65 -16.39
CA VAL A 169 16.88 -4.07 -15.01
C VAL A 169 17.37 -3.02 -14.01
N GLN A 170 18.60 -2.56 -14.14
CA GLN A 170 19.16 -1.57 -13.22
C GLN A 170 18.41 -0.23 -13.29
N ALA A 171 18.14 0.29 -14.50
CA ALA A 171 17.45 1.57 -14.64
C ALA A 171 16.03 1.53 -14.06
N VAL A 172 15.31 0.41 -14.20
CA VAL A 172 13.99 0.23 -13.58
C VAL A 172 14.09 0.22 -12.05
N LYS A 173 15.07 -0.49 -11.48
CA LYS A 173 15.32 -0.52 -10.03
C LYS A 173 15.64 0.88 -9.49
N ASP A 174 16.58 1.58 -10.12
CA ASP A 174 16.97 2.94 -9.72
C ASP A 174 15.79 3.91 -9.77
N ALA A 175 14.93 3.81 -10.80
CA ALA A 175 13.74 4.65 -10.93
C ALA A 175 12.69 4.38 -9.84
N PHE A 176 12.48 3.11 -9.45
CA PHE A 176 11.59 2.76 -8.34
C PHE A 176 12.15 3.27 -7.01
N GLU A 177 13.44 3.05 -6.74
CA GLU A 177 14.11 3.54 -5.53
C GLU A 177 13.99 5.06 -5.40
N SER A 178 14.25 5.79 -6.48
CA SER A 178 14.08 7.24 -6.55
C SER A 178 12.62 7.68 -6.30
N ALA A 179 11.64 6.92 -6.81
CA ALA A 179 10.23 7.24 -6.62
C ALA A 179 9.79 7.01 -5.16
N TYR A 180 10.26 5.93 -4.53
CA TYR A 180 10.01 5.66 -3.12
C TYR A 180 10.70 6.67 -2.20
N ALA A 181 11.94 7.07 -2.49
CA ALA A 181 12.60 8.14 -1.73
C ALA A 181 11.82 9.46 -1.78
N SER A 182 11.22 9.77 -2.95
CA SER A 182 10.35 10.95 -3.11
C SER A 182 9.04 10.82 -2.32
N LEU A 183 8.45 9.62 -2.29
CA LEU A 183 7.27 9.30 -1.48
C LEU A 183 7.56 9.46 0.02
N ASP A 184 8.70 8.94 0.49
CA ASP A 184 9.10 8.98 1.90
C ASP A 184 9.37 10.40 2.38
N SER A 185 10.08 11.19 1.57
CA SER A 185 10.38 12.59 1.86
C SER A 185 9.12 13.45 1.99
N ALA A 186 8.03 13.06 1.34
CA ALA A 186 6.76 13.76 1.43
C ALA A 186 5.87 13.29 2.60
N HIS A 187 6.02 12.04 3.05
CA HIS A 187 5.27 11.51 4.19
C HIS A 187 5.80 11.99 5.54
N GLU A 188 7.13 12.17 5.68
CA GLU A 188 7.74 12.69 6.92
C GLU A 188 7.10 13.99 7.44
N PRO A 189 6.93 15.06 6.64
CA PRO A 189 6.31 16.30 7.12
C PRO A 189 4.79 16.18 7.34
N ALA A 190 4.11 15.27 6.64
CA ALA A 190 2.67 15.04 6.79
C ALA A 190 2.34 14.33 8.10
N LEU A 191 3.13 13.34 8.51
CA LEU A 191 2.97 12.66 9.80
C LEU A 191 3.30 13.57 10.99
N ALA A 192 4.26 14.48 10.82
CA ALA A 192 4.57 15.50 11.83
C ALA A 192 3.46 16.55 12.02
N THR A 193 2.52 16.65 11.06
CA THR A 193 1.39 17.59 11.10
C THR A 193 0.02 16.89 11.21
N ALA A 194 -0.01 15.55 11.16
CA ALA A 194 -1.22 14.76 11.32
C ALA A 194 -1.82 15.02 12.71
N THR A 195 -3.00 15.61 12.71
CA THR A 195 -3.77 16.03 13.88
C THR A 195 -4.15 14.82 14.75
N PRO A 196 -4.39 15.02 16.07
CA PRO A 196 -4.79 13.97 17.02
C PRO A 196 -6.08 13.21 16.68
N ALA A 197 -6.80 13.59 15.62
CA ALA A 197 -7.98 12.86 15.12
C ALA A 197 -7.60 11.55 14.42
N ALA A 198 -6.55 11.54 13.60
CA ALA A 198 -6.07 10.32 12.94
C ALA A 198 -5.52 9.32 13.96
N ASP A 199 -4.75 9.80 14.95
CA ASP A 199 -4.30 8.99 16.09
C ASP A 199 -5.47 8.46 16.93
N ARG A 200 -6.56 9.23 17.08
CA ARG A 200 -7.78 8.76 17.75
C ARG A 200 -8.49 7.67 16.95
N VAL A 201 -8.61 7.80 15.63
CA VAL A 201 -9.22 6.76 14.77
C VAL A 201 -8.36 5.50 14.78
N LEU A 202 -7.03 5.63 14.71
CA LEU A 202 -6.11 4.49 14.79
C LEU A 202 -6.17 3.82 16.17
N ALA A 203 -6.24 4.61 17.26
CA ALA A 203 -6.37 4.11 18.62
C ALA A 203 -7.73 3.44 18.89
N LEU A 204 -8.83 3.95 18.29
CA LEU A 204 -10.16 3.34 18.34
C LEU A 204 -10.21 2.04 17.53
N ALA A 205 -9.57 2.00 16.37
CA ALA A 205 -9.50 0.80 15.52
C ALA A 205 -8.59 -0.29 16.13
N SER A 206 -7.53 0.11 16.83
CA SER A 206 -6.51 -0.81 17.36
C SER A 206 -6.74 -1.20 18.83
N ASN A 207 -7.60 -0.51 19.58
CA ASN A 207 -7.84 -0.80 20.99
C ASN A 207 -9.32 -0.69 21.41
N PRO A 208 -10.05 -1.82 21.53
CA PRO A 208 -11.46 -1.81 21.94
C PRO A 208 -11.72 -1.33 23.36
N GLN A 209 -10.72 -1.33 24.24
CA GLN A 209 -10.91 -0.77 25.59
C GLN A 209 -11.00 0.76 25.55
N VAL A 210 -10.34 1.41 24.58
CA VAL A 210 -10.49 2.85 24.32
C VAL A 210 -11.91 3.14 23.85
N LEU A 211 -12.44 2.34 22.92
CA LEU A 211 -13.84 2.43 22.48
C LEU A 211 -14.83 2.21 23.64
N ARG A 212 -14.63 1.19 24.47
CA ARG A 212 -15.47 0.91 25.65
C ARG A 212 -15.38 1.99 26.72
N GLY A 213 -14.20 2.56 26.96
CA GLY A 213 -14.00 3.67 27.87
C GLY A 213 -14.73 4.93 27.37
N TRP A 214 -14.59 5.22 26.09
CA TRP A 214 -15.28 6.32 25.42
C TRP A 214 -16.80 6.17 25.47
N LEU A 215 -17.32 4.95 25.23
CA LEU A 215 -18.75 4.65 25.33
C LEU A 215 -19.35 4.82 26.74
N ARG A 216 -18.52 4.75 27.80
CA ARG A 216 -18.96 4.92 29.20
C ARG A 216 -18.77 6.34 29.74
N GLN A 217 -18.00 7.19 29.08
CA GLN A 217 -17.52 8.44 29.66
C GLN A 217 -18.54 9.60 29.72
N GLU A 218 -19.77 9.41 29.21
CA GLU A 218 -20.85 10.43 29.25
C GLU A 218 -22.05 10.05 30.14
N GLU A 219 -21.93 9.04 31.01
CA GLU A 219 -22.95 8.79 32.05
C GLU A 219 -22.86 9.76 33.26
N HIS A 220 -22.07 10.85 33.14
CA HIS A 220 -21.93 11.89 34.17
C HIS A 220 -22.14 13.30 33.63
#